data_AF-A0A933WP24-F1
#
_entry.id   AF-A0A933WP24-F1
#
_cell.length_a   1.000
_cell.length_b   1.000
_cell.length_c   1.000
_cell.angle_alpha   90.00
_cell.angle_beta   90.00
_cell.angle_gamma   90.00
#
_symmetry.space_group_name_H-M   'P 1'
#
loop_
_entity.id
_entity.type
_entity.pdbx_description
1 polymer ?
#
loop_
_entity_poly.entity_id
_entity_poly.type
_entity_poly.pdbx_seq_one_letter_code
_entity_poly.pdbx_strand_id
1 'polypeptide(L)'
;MHKLEDLLWVWLLPDVQRAIDRDEWIRHGGKWIIFDSKEKIEALAQGLAPLIDSGEISSAKYWNKDPSAINVYSLDSDKERVWEILKNLGAGESRVWEYDYAMDKNILRPFDFLYSWLSKFRTILQSYGLTGTLQLIKEILKPR
;
A
#
# COMPACT_ATOMS: atom_id res chain seq x y z
N MET A 1 -1.93 4.86 17.04
CA MET A 1 -2.27 4.37 15.70
C MET A 1 -3.17 3.19 15.93
N HIS A 2 -4.32 3.15 15.26
CA HIS A 2 -5.25 2.04 15.40
C HIS A 2 -5.30 1.23 14.12
N LYS A 3 -5.60 -0.06 14.30
CA LYS A 3 -5.72 -1.03 13.21
C LYS A 3 -7.17 -1.25 12.86
N LEU A 4 -7.47 -1.26 11.57
CA LEU A 4 -8.76 -1.70 11.05
C LEU A 4 -8.51 -2.86 10.09
N GLU A 5 -9.10 -4.02 10.37
CA GLU A 5 -8.94 -5.21 9.55
C GLU A 5 -10.18 -5.40 8.67
N ASP A 6 -9.94 -5.60 7.37
CA ASP A 6 -10.93 -6.10 6.43
C ASP A 6 -10.50 -7.49 5.90
N LEU A 7 -11.25 -8.02 4.93
CA LEU A 7 -11.00 -9.35 4.37
C LEU A 7 -9.56 -9.52 3.86
N LEU A 8 -8.97 -8.46 3.31
CA LEU A 8 -7.68 -8.49 2.63
C LEU A 8 -6.61 -7.64 3.31
N TRP A 9 -7.02 -6.55 3.95
CA TRP A 9 -6.13 -5.49 4.38
C TRP A 9 -6.20 -5.29 5.88
N VAL A 10 -5.04 -5.04 6.47
CA VAL A 10 -4.92 -4.39 7.76
C VAL A 10 -4.54 -2.94 7.50
N TRP A 11 -5.43 -2.03 7.82
CA TRP A 11 -5.22 -0.59 7.73
C TRP A 11 -4.55 -0.07 9.00
N LEU A 12 -3.57 0.82 8.82
CA LEU A 12 -2.85 1.54 9.87
C LEU A 12 -3.28 3.01 9.78
N LEU A 13 -4.14 3.44 10.69
CA LEU A 13 -4.75 4.76 10.68
C LEU A 13 -4.29 5.59 11.88
N PRO A 14 -4.12 6.91 11.71
CA PRO A 14 -3.77 7.78 12.83
C PRO A 14 -4.91 7.80 13.86
N ASP A 15 -4.57 7.89 15.15
CA ASP A 15 -5.58 7.99 16.23
C ASP A 15 -6.35 9.30 16.19
N VAL A 16 -5.69 10.36 15.70
CA VAL A 16 -6.31 11.67 15.52
C VAL A 16 -6.61 11.85 14.04
N GLN A 17 -7.88 12.11 13.71
CA GLN A 17 -8.29 12.43 12.36
C GLN A 17 -7.60 13.73 11.91
N ARG A 18 -6.88 13.67 10.79
CA ARG A 18 -6.24 14.82 10.17
C ARG A 18 -7.00 15.22 8.92
N ALA A 19 -7.12 16.52 8.69
CA ALA A 19 -7.67 17.02 7.43
C ALA A 19 -6.70 16.65 6.30
N ILE A 20 -7.24 16.04 5.24
CA ILE A 20 -6.53 15.81 3.98
C ILE A 20 -7.16 16.77 2.98
N ASP A 21 -6.32 17.59 2.33
CA ASP A 21 -6.76 18.37 1.18
C ASP A 21 -7.11 17.40 0.05
N ARG A 22 -8.42 17.30 -0.23
CA ARG A 22 -8.93 16.34 -1.21
C ARG A 22 -8.56 16.74 -2.63
N ASP A 23 -8.54 18.03 -2.93
CA ASP A 23 -8.26 18.53 -4.26
C ASP A 23 -6.79 18.30 -4.60
N GLU A 24 -5.91 18.54 -3.63
CA GLU A 24 -4.50 18.19 -3.75
C GLU A 24 -4.32 16.66 -3.87
N TRP A 25 -5.00 15.87 -3.04
CA TRP A 25 -4.89 14.41 -3.07
C TRP A 25 -5.32 13.80 -4.40
N ILE A 26 -6.38 14.31 -5.03
CA ILE A 26 -6.86 13.80 -6.32
C ILE A 26 -5.77 13.90 -7.39
N ARG A 27 -4.96 14.97 -7.37
CA ARG A 27 -3.93 15.19 -8.39
C ARG A 27 -2.56 14.65 -7.99
N HIS A 28 -2.23 14.65 -6.70
CA HIS A 28 -0.88 14.42 -6.19
C HIS A 28 -0.77 13.26 -5.21
N GLY A 29 -1.89 12.79 -4.67
CA GLY A 29 -1.95 11.64 -3.77
C GLY A 29 -1.60 10.33 -4.46
N GLY A 30 -0.76 9.56 -3.79
CA GLY A 30 -0.35 8.24 -4.23
C GLY A 30 0.21 7.40 -3.11
N LYS A 31 0.85 6.32 -3.50
CA LYS A 31 1.35 5.32 -2.57
C LYS A 31 2.63 4.68 -3.07
N TRP A 32 3.55 4.44 -2.15
CA TRP A 32 4.55 3.40 -2.31
C TRP A 32 3.91 2.05 -2.04
N ILE A 33 4.13 1.09 -2.92
CA ILE A 33 3.74 -0.29 -2.76
C ILE A 33 5.01 -1.11 -2.62
N ILE A 34 5.21 -1.74 -1.47
CA ILE A 34 6.37 -2.60 -1.19
C ILE A 34 5.88 -4.05 -1.13
N PHE A 35 6.56 -4.95 -1.83
CA PHE A 35 6.26 -6.38 -1.83
C PHE A 35 7.38 -7.15 -1.11
N ASP A 36 7.03 -7.97 -0.13
CA ASP A 36 7.99 -8.82 0.58
C ASP A 36 7.27 -9.98 1.30
N SER A 37 8.02 -10.80 2.03
CA SER A 37 7.46 -11.75 3.00
C SER A 37 6.55 -11.05 4.01
N LYS A 38 5.53 -11.77 4.48
CA LYS A 38 4.62 -11.27 5.52
C LYS A 38 5.35 -10.74 6.76
N GLU A 39 6.36 -11.47 7.23
CA GLU A 39 7.14 -11.12 8.43
C GLU A 39 7.81 -9.76 8.31
N LYS A 40 8.45 -9.48 7.17
CA LYS A 40 9.08 -8.18 6.91
C LYS A 40 8.05 -7.07 6.74
N ILE A 41 6.92 -7.35 6.10
CA ILE A 41 5.84 -6.37 5.96
C ILE A 41 5.23 -6.02 7.32
N GLU A 42 5.06 -7.01 8.22
CA GLU A 42 4.59 -6.77 9.58
C GLU A 42 5.62 -5.99 10.42
N ALA A 43 6.91 -6.27 10.27
CA ALA A 43 7.97 -5.48 10.91
C ALA A 43 7.97 -4.03 10.42
N LEU A 44 7.84 -3.82 9.10
CA LEU A 44 7.72 -2.49 8.50
C LEU A 44 6.47 -1.75 9.00
N ALA A 45 5.33 -2.45 9.09
CA ALA A 45 4.09 -1.92 9.65
C ALA A 45 4.24 -1.48 11.12
N GLN A 46 4.98 -2.23 11.93
CA GLN A 46 5.29 -1.85 13.31
C GLN A 46 6.18 -0.59 13.37
N GLY A 47 7.21 -0.51 12.51
CA GLY A 47 8.08 0.67 12.43
C GLY A 47 7.37 1.94 11.97
N LEU A 48 6.32 1.80 11.14
CA LEU A 48 5.49 2.92 10.68
C LEU A 48 4.54 3.48 11.74
N ALA A 49 4.19 2.68 12.76
CA ALA A 49 3.24 3.06 13.80
C ALA A 49 3.52 4.46 14.42
N PRO A 50 4.71 4.73 14.98
CA PRO A 50 5.01 6.04 15.57
C PRO A 50 5.01 7.19 14.54
N LEU A 51 5.34 6.91 13.28
CA LEU A 51 5.40 7.91 12.21
C LEU A 51 4.01 8.29 11.70
N ILE A 52 3.07 7.34 11.73
CA ILE A 52 1.65 7.59 11.46
C ILE A 52 1.05 8.44 12.59
N ASP A 53 1.40 8.14 13.83
CA ASP A 53 0.91 8.89 15.00
C ASP A 53 1.49 10.29 15.12
N SER A 54 2.74 10.51 14.72
CA SER A 54 3.32 11.86 14.63
C SER A 54 2.79 12.65 13.44
N GLY A 55 2.26 11.98 12.41
CA GLY A 55 1.79 12.59 11.17
C GLY A 55 2.87 12.79 10.12
N GLU A 56 4.04 12.20 10.35
CA GLU A 56 5.10 12.14 9.36
C GLU A 56 4.72 11.26 8.15
N ILE A 57 3.89 10.24 8.39
CA ILE A 57 3.24 9.38 7.39
C ILE A 57 1.72 9.52 7.50
N SER A 58 1.03 9.67 6.37
CA SER A 58 -0.43 9.89 6.37
C SER A 58 -1.21 8.67 6.85
N SER A 59 -0.96 7.51 6.22
CA SER A 59 -1.52 6.21 6.59
C SER A 59 -0.82 5.10 5.83
N ALA A 60 -1.09 3.86 6.20
CA ALA A 60 -0.65 2.70 5.43
C ALA A 60 -1.69 1.58 5.50
N LYS A 61 -1.59 0.59 4.61
CA LYS A 61 -2.33 -0.68 4.75
C LYS A 61 -1.52 -1.82 4.16
N TYR A 62 -1.59 -3.00 4.78
CA TYR A 62 -0.86 -4.16 4.31
C TYR A 62 -1.73 -5.40 4.15
N TRP A 63 -1.29 -6.28 3.27
CA TRP A 63 -1.93 -7.54 2.95
C TRP A 63 -1.64 -8.58 4.05
N ASN A 64 -2.66 -9.26 4.55
CA ASN A 64 -2.52 -10.13 5.74
C ASN A 64 -2.03 -11.58 5.47
N LYS A 65 -1.75 -11.95 4.21
CA LYS A 65 -1.16 -13.24 3.79
C LYS A 65 0.31 -13.13 3.37
N ASP A 66 0.91 -14.28 3.05
CA ASP A 66 2.31 -14.42 2.61
C ASP A 66 2.39 -15.04 1.21
N PRO A 67 3.15 -14.48 0.24
CA PRO A 67 3.82 -13.17 0.29
C PRO A 67 2.83 -12.03 0.50
N SER A 68 3.33 -10.91 1.00
CA SER A 68 2.56 -9.74 1.40
C SER A 68 2.95 -8.50 0.59
N ALA A 69 2.19 -7.42 0.81
CA ALA A 69 2.51 -6.10 0.32
C ALA A 69 1.99 -5.03 1.29
N ILE A 70 2.69 -3.90 1.40
CA ILE A 70 2.21 -2.70 2.11
C ILE A 70 2.12 -1.52 1.17
N ASN A 71 1.01 -0.79 1.27
CA ASN A 71 0.81 0.51 0.65
C ASN A 71 1.05 1.59 1.71
N VAL A 72 1.90 2.57 1.40
CA VAL A 72 2.21 3.70 2.28
C VAL A 72 1.88 4.99 1.54
N TYR A 73 0.92 5.74 2.09
CA TYR A 73 0.26 6.85 1.39
C TYR A 73 0.95 8.18 1.66
N SER A 74 1.14 8.98 0.60
CA SER A 74 1.71 10.32 0.67
C SER A 74 1.39 11.14 -0.58
N LEU A 75 1.72 12.42 -0.57
CA LEU A 75 1.74 13.25 -1.78
C LEU A 75 3.00 12.95 -2.61
N ASP A 76 2.92 13.16 -3.92
CA ASP A 76 4.04 12.96 -4.84
C ASP A 76 5.24 13.89 -4.58
N SER A 77 5.00 15.04 -3.95
CA SER A 77 6.03 15.96 -3.43
C SER A 77 6.85 15.37 -2.30
N ASP A 78 6.24 14.49 -1.47
CA ASP A 78 6.87 13.84 -0.31
C ASP A 78 7.41 12.43 -0.62
N LYS A 79 7.14 11.89 -1.81
CA LYS A 79 7.38 10.46 -2.10
C LYS A 79 8.82 10.02 -1.84
N GLU A 80 9.82 10.84 -2.15
CA GLU A 80 11.23 10.47 -1.95
C GLU A 80 11.61 10.49 -0.47
N ARG A 81 11.08 11.47 0.29
CA ARG A 81 11.23 11.52 1.75
C ARG A 81 10.62 10.28 2.40
N VAL A 82 9.40 9.90 1.98
CA VAL A 82 8.74 8.68 2.46
C VAL A 82 9.52 7.43 2.07
N TRP A 83 10.11 7.39 0.88
CA TRP A 83 10.94 6.26 0.48
C TRP A 83 12.16 6.09 1.39
N GLU A 84 12.88 7.16 1.70
CA GLU A 84 14.03 7.08 2.61
C GLU A 84 13.63 6.61 4.02
N ILE A 85 12.47 7.05 4.52
CA ILE A 85 11.89 6.50 5.76
C ILE A 85 11.69 4.99 5.66
N LEU A 86 11.03 4.52 4.60
CA LEU A 86 10.75 3.09 4.41
C LEU A 86 12.03 2.26 4.31
N LYS A 87 13.02 2.77 3.57
CA LYS A 87 14.34 2.15 3.44
C LYS A 87 15.05 2.04 4.79
N ASN A 88 15.01 3.10 5.61
CA ASN A 88 15.58 3.11 6.95
C ASN A 88 14.86 2.13 7.90
N LEU A 89 13.57 1.87 7.67
CA LEU A 89 12.79 0.85 8.37
C LEU A 89 12.99 -0.58 7.81
N GLY A 90 13.87 -0.75 6.82
CA GLY A 90 14.21 -2.06 6.26
C GLY A 90 13.31 -2.53 5.11
N ALA A 91 12.61 -1.62 4.42
CA ALA A 91 11.87 -1.97 3.21
C ALA A 91 12.79 -2.55 2.13
N GLY A 92 12.32 -3.62 1.47
CA GLY A 92 13.03 -4.22 0.33
C GLY A 92 12.96 -3.38 -0.94
N GLU A 93 13.77 -3.74 -1.93
CA GLU A 93 13.87 -3.05 -3.22
C GLU A 93 12.69 -3.36 -4.18
N SER A 94 11.88 -4.38 -3.89
CA SER A 94 10.70 -4.71 -4.67
C SER A 94 9.58 -3.72 -4.38
N ARG A 95 9.62 -2.57 -5.06
CA ARG A 95 8.73 -1.42 -4.82
C ARG A 95 8.22 -0.76 -6.09
N VAL A 96 7.12 -0.04 -5.97
CA VAL A 96 6.58 0.81 -7.03
C VAL A 96 5.77 1.97 -6.48
N TRP A 97 5.80 3.12 -7.15
CA TRP A 97 4.93 4.26 -6.87
C TRP A 97 3.70 4.24 -7.77
N GLU A 98 2.52 4.45 -7.20
CA GLU A 98 1.26 4.51 -7.93
C GLU A 98 0.39 5.67 -7.44
N TYR A 99 -0.11 6.48 -8.36
CA TYR A 99 -1.10 7.52 -8.05
C TYR A 99 -2.47 6.89 -7.80
N ASP A 100 -3.21 7.41 -6.81
CA ASP A 100 -4.53 6.88 -6.46
C ASP A 100 -5.60 7.25 -7.49
N TYR A 101 -5.67 8.52 -7.89
CA TYR A 101 -6.72 9.05 -8.78
C TYR A 101 -6.18 9.65 -10.08
N ALA A 102 -4.92 10.07 -10.13
CA ALA A 102 -4.29 10.63 -11.32
C ALA A 102 -3.85 9.55 -12.33
N MET A 103 -4.83 8.89 -12.96
CA MET A 103 -4.60 7.78 -13.89
C MET A 103 -3.74 8.19 -15.10
N ASP A 104 -3.88 9.42 -15.57
CA ASP A 104 -3.03 9.99 -16.62
C ASP A 104 -1.54 9.91 -16.26
N LYS A 105 -1.18 10.21 -15.01
CA LYS A 105 0.21 10.11 -14.52
C LYS A 105 0.69 8.66 -14.45
N ASN A 106 -0.19 7.71 -14.12
CA ASN A 106 0.13 6.28 -14.14
C ASN A 106 0.36 5.78 -15.59
N ILE A 107 -0.49 6.19 -16.54
CA ILE A 107 -0.38 5.81 -17.96
C ILE A 107 0.91 6.33 -18.59
N LEU A 108 1.38 7.51 -18.19
CA LEU A 108 2.67 8.06 -18.62
C LEU A 108 3.88 7.29 -18.08
N ARG A 109 3.68 6.36 -17.12
CA ARG A 109 4.71 5.46 -16.57
C ARG A 109 4.32 3.99 -16.79
N PRO A 110 4.22 3.55 -18.06
CA PRO A 110 3.59 2.27 -18.40
C PRO A 110 4.33 1.05 -17.83
N PHE A 111 5.66 1.10 -17.72
CA PHE A 111 6.43 0.01 -17.12
C PHE A 111 6.20 -0.13 -15.62
N ASP A 112 6.15 0.98 -14.88
CA ASP A 112 5.84 0.98 -13.45
C ASP A 112 4.41 0.48 -13.20
N PHE A 113 3.46 0.94 -14.02
CA PHE A 113 2.07 0.51 -13.91
C PHE A 113 1.90 -0.99 -14.19
N LEU A 114 2.55 -1.50 -15.25
CA LEU A 114 2.54 -2.93 -15.56
C LEU A 114 3.21 -3.75 -14.46
N TYR A 115 4.37 -3.31 -13.96
CA TYR A 115 5.07 -3.97 -12.85
C TYR A 115 4.21 -4.01 -11.58
N SER A 116 3.54 -2.90 -11.23
CA SER A 116 2.60 -2.85 -10.10
C SER A 116 1.51 -3.89 -10.25
N TRP A 117 0.85 -3.94 -11.40
CA TRP A 117 -0.22 -4.90 -11.68
C TRP A 117 0.24 -6.35 -11.61
N LEU A 118 1.37 -6.66 -12.26
CA LEU A 118 1.93 -8.01 -12.26
C LEU A 118 2.36 -8.44 -10.86
N SER A 119 3.02 -7.56 -10.10
CA SER A 119 3.50 -7.85 -8.74
C SER A 119 2.35 -8.05 -7.78
N LYS A 120 1.29 -7.23 -7.85
CA LYS A 120 0.05 -7.45 -7.10
C LYS A 120 -0.52 -8.81 -7.45
N PHE A 121 -0.81 -9.07 -8.73
CA PHE A 121 -1.41 -10.33 -9.16
C PHE A 121 -0.60 -11.55 -8.72
N ARG A 122 0.72 -11.51 -8.89
CA ARG A 122 1.63 -12.56 -8.42
C ARG A 122 1.55 -12.75 -6.90
N THR A 123 1.53 -11.67 -6.13
CA THR A 123 1.42 -11.72 -4.66
C THR A 123 0.09 -12.35 -4.23
N ILE A 124 -1.03 -12.00 -4.87
CA ILE A 124 -2.34 -12.64 -4.60
C ILE A 124 -2.28 -14.13 -4.93
N LEU A 125 -1.82 -14.47 -6.13
CA LEU A 125 -1.80 -15.84 -6.62
C LEU A 125 -0.91 -16.75 -5.77
N GLN A 126 0.26 -16.25 -5.36
CA GLN A 126 1.17 -16.98 -4.48
C GLN A 126 0.62 -17.14 -3.07
N SER A 127 -0.09 -16.13 -2.55
CA SER A 127 -0.58 -16.14 -1.17
C SER A 127 -1.88 -16.91 -0.95
N TYR A 128 -2.72 -17.04 -1.98
CA TYR A 128 -4.00 -17.76 -1.92
C TYR A 128 -4.00 -19.06 -2.73
N GLY A 129 -3.01 -19.28 -3.59
CA GLY A 129 -3.07 -20.30 -4.63
C GLY A 129 -4.17 -20.01 -5.66
N LEU A 130 -4.25 -20.84 -6.69
CA LEU A 130 -5.21 -20.64 -7.79
C LEU A 130 -6.67 -20.67 -7.29
N THR A 131 -7.04 -21.69 -6.52
CA THR A 131 -8.41 -21.87 -6.00
C THR A 131 -8.81 -20.76 -5.04
N GLY A 132 -7.91 -20.38 -4.11
CA GLY A 132 -8.19 -19.29 -3.17
C GLY A 132 -8.30 -17.94 -3.87
N THR A 133 -7.51 -17.71 -4.93
CA THR A 133 -7.60 -16.49 -5.74
C THR A 133 -8.95 -16.40 -6.46
N LEU A 134 -9.44 -17.50 -7.04
CA LEU A 134 -10.75 -17.54 -7.68
C LEU A 134 -11.89 -17.30 -6.68
N GLN A 135 -11.78 -17.88 -5.48
CA GLN A 135 -12.75 -17.65 -4.42
C GLN A 135 -12.74 -16.18 -3.96
N LEU A 136 -11.57 -15.58 -3.80
CA LEU A 136 -11.43 -14.17 -3.46
C LEU A 136 -12.07 -13.27 -4.52
N ILE A 137 -11.79 -13.51 -5.80
CA ILE A 137 -12.43 -12.77 -6.91
C ILE A 137 -13.95 -12.91 -6.84
N LYS A 138 -14.46 -14.11 -6.60
CA LYS A 138 -15.89 -14.37 -6.44
C LYS A 138 -16.48 -13.58 -5.27
N GLU A 139 -15.78 -13.48 -4.15
CA GLU A 139 -16.23 -12.72 -2.98
C GLU A 139 -16.22 -11.21 -3.21
N ILE A 140 -15.20 -10.67 -3.89
CA ILE A 140 -15.10 -9.25 -4.24
C ILE A 140 -16.20 -8.84 -5.23
N LEU A 141 -16.55 -9.71 -6.19
CA LEU A 141 -17.56 -9.43 -7.21
C LEU A 141 -19.01 -9.65 -6.74
N LYS A 142 -19.22 -10.13 -5.51
CA LYS A 142 -20.59 -10.21 -4.96
C LYS A 142 -21.14 -8.79 -4.76
N PRO A 143 -22.32 -8.47 -5.34
CA PRO A 143 -22.97 -7.20 -5.06
C PRO A 143 -23.27 -7.11 -3.56
N ARG A 144 -22.95 -5.95 -2.96
CA ARG A 144 -23.27 -5.63 -1.56
C ARG A 144 -24.67 -5.09 -1.44
#